data_AF-A0A0D8YEL9-F1
#
_entry.id   AF-A0A0D8YEL9-F1
#
_cell.length_a   1.000
_cell.length_b   1.000
_cell.length_c   1.000
_cell.angle_alpha   90.00
_cell.angle_beta   90.00
_cell.angle_gamma   90.00
#
_symmetry.space_group_name_H-M   'P 1'
#
loop_
_entity.id
_entity.type
_entity.pdbx_description
1 polymer ?
#
loop_
_entity_poly.entity_id
_entity_poly.type
_entity_poly.pdbx_seq_one_letter_code
_entity_poly.pdbx_strand_id
1 'polypeptide(L)'
;MNDDQLREFFSSLSTLAQQGPIPVQAYSILVHNHSPDSLAEQLHQRWLSDSRFVPIAANIVLYVRRTNPNGLTLSSCVLALLLNDYRNRLELRNNSTLMFRNSAKALFEMYAVFVQIDSCVAKCLVKPMFESLDMLIENDSQSEDLETIGMILEHHGGTLVNLNSYLIDRLIVKIRSKNLLRRSSDEWKNQTNFLTCQFKRFEDEQRHGKTESLSYK
;
A
#
# COMPACT_ATOMS: atom_id res chain seq x y z
N MET A 1 -21.28 1.13 -20.08
CA MET A 1 -21.43 0.22 -18.93
C MET A 1 -21.93 1.06 -17.76
N ASN A 2 -22.97 0.66 -17.03
CA ASN A 2 -23.47 1.41 -15.87
C ASN A 2 -22.62 1.10 -14.62
N ASP A 3 -22.82 1.86 -13.53
CA ASP A 3 -22.03 1.71 -12.30
C ASP A 3 -22.15 0.30 -11.68
N ASP A 4 -23.31 -0.33 -11.79
CA ASP A 4 -23.54 -1.69 -11.30
C ASP A 4 -22.71 -2.72 -12.08
N GLN A 5 -22.69 -2.62 -13.41
CA GLN A 5 -21.86 -3.47 -14.26
C GLN A 5 -20.36 -3.26 -13.98
N LEU A 6 -19.93 -2.04 -13.66
CA LEU A 6 -18.54 -1.76 -13.28
C LEU A 6 -18.17 -2.41 -11.95
N ARG A 7 -19.08 -2.37 -10.98
CA ARG A 7 -18.90 -3.04 -9.68
C ARG A 7 -18.84 -4.57 -9.82
N GLU A 8 -19.70 -5.15 -10.67
CA GLU A 8 -19.66 -6.58 -11.00
C GLU A 8 -18.36 -6.96 -11.70
N PHE A 9 -17.90 -6.12 -12.63
CA PHE A 9 -16.63 -6.33 -13.31
C PHE A 9 -15.45 -6.32 -12.34
N PHE A 10 -15.39 -5.37 -11.41
CA PHE A 10 -14.35 -5.35 -10.37
C PHE A 10 -14.41 -6.56 -9.44
N SER A 11 -15.62 -7.04 -9.13
CA SER A 11 -15.79 -8.29 -8.36
C SER A 11 -15.26 -9.50 -9.12
N SER A 12 -15.46 -9.53 -10.44
CA SER A 12 -14.91 -10.56 -11.33
C SER A 12 -13.39 -10.48 -11.40
N LEU A 13 -12.81 -9.28 -11.49
CA LEU A 13 -11.36 -9.06 -11.44
C LEU A 13 -10.75 -9.55 -10.13
N SER A 14 -11.37 -9.25 -8.99
CA SER A 14 -10.94 -9.77 -7.68
C SER A 14 -10.89 -11.30 -7.65
N THR A 15 -11.86 -11.95 -8.30
CA THR A 15 -11.95 -13.41 -8.37
C THR A 15 -10.87 -14.00 -9.29
N LEU A 16 -10.68 -13.39 -10.47
CA LEU A 16 -9.64 -13.78 -11.43
C LEU A 16 -8.24 -13.64 -10.85
N ALA A 17 -7.97 -12.58 -10.08
CA ALA A 17 -6.68 -12.37 -9.42
C ALA A 17 -6.27 -13.50 -8.48
N GLN A 18 -7.23 -14.22 -7.91
CA GLN A 18 -6.97 -15.37 -7.04
C GLN A 18 -6.46 -16.59 -7.82
N GLN A 19 -6.72 -16.64 -9.13
CA GLN A 19 -6.31 -17.74 -10.00
C GLN A 19 -4.99 -17.46 -10.71
N GLY A 20 -4.46 -16.24 -10.62
CA GLY A 20 -3.20 -15.84 -11.25
C GLY A 20 -3.20 -14.38 -11.71
N PRO A 21 -2.17 -13.97 -12.47
CA PRO A 21 -2.08 -12.62 -12.99
C PRO A 21 -3.26 -12.30 -13.92
N ILE A 22 -3.89 -11.14 -13.70
CA ILE A 22 -5.03 -10.69 -14.52
C ILE A 22 -4.55 -10.37 -15.94
N PRO A 23 -5.20 -10.92 -16.99
CA PRO A 23 -4.90 -10.57 -18.37
C PRO A 23 -5.06 -9.07 -18.64
N VAL A 24 -4.08 -8.47 -19.31
CA VAL A 24 -4.04 -7.05 -19.66
C VAL A 24 -5.30 -6.61 -20.44
N GLN A 25 -5.87 -7.52 -21.22
CA GLN A 25 -7.10 -7.32 -21.99
C GLN A 25 -8.30 -7.00 -21.10
N ALA A 26 -8.35 -7.51 -19.87
CA ALA A 26 -9.41 -7.20 -18.92
C ALA A 26 -9.40 -5.71 -18.56
N TYR A 27 -8.22 -5.11 -18.41
CA TYR A 27 -8.10 -3.68 -18.13
C TYR A 27 -8.50 -2.82 -19.32
N SER A 28 -8.26 -3.28 -20.55
CA SER A 28 -8.63 -2.52 -21.76
C SER A 28 -10.13 -2.22 -21.85
N ILE A 29 -10.99 -3.14 -21.39
CA ILE A 29 -12.45 -2.99 -21.37
C ILE A 29 -12.89 -1.84 -20.44
N LEU A 30 -12.14 -1.56 -19.38
CA LEU A 30 -12.44 -0.47 -18.44
C LEU A 30 -12.17 0.91 -19.06
N VAL A 31 -11.04 1.05 -19.75
CA VAL A 31 -10.53 2.35 -20.21
C VAL A 31 -11.41 2.97 -21.31
N HIS A 32 -12.11 2.13 -22.08
CA HIS A 32 -12.89 2.58 -23.23
C HIS A 32 -14.35 2.93 -22.88
N ASN A 33 -14.82 2.59 -21.67
CA ASN A 33 -16.23 2.60 -21.33
C ASN A 33 -16.63 3.57 -20.19
N HIS A 34 -15.66 4.23 -19.53
CA HIS A 34 -15.89 5.10 -18.38
C HIS A 34 -15.10 6.40 -18.43
N SER A 35 -15.62 7.47 -17.81
CA SER A 35 -14.84 8.66 -17.54
C SER A 35 -13.74 8.35 -16.51
N PRO A 36 -12.57 9.01 -16.58
CA PRO A 36 -11.50 8.83 -15.60
C PRO A 36 -11.93 9.07 -14.15
N ASP A 37 -12.87 9.99 -13.92
CA ASP A 37 -13.36 10.35 -12.58
C ASP A 37 -14.21 9.23 -11.98
N SER A 38 -15.19 8.73 -12.75
CA SER A 38 -16.02 7.59 -12.34
C SER A 38 -15.17 6.35 -12.07
N LEU A 39 -14.17 6.10 -12.92
CA LEU A 39 -13.23 5.01 -12.71
C LEU A 39 -12.42 5.19 -11.43
N ALA A 40 -11.90 6.39 -11.15
CA ALA A 40 -11.14 6.68 -9.92
C ALA A 40 -11.98 6.43 -8.65
N GLU A 41 -13.22 6.90 -8.63
CA GLU A 41 -14.13 6.73 -7.49
C GLU A 41 -14.45 5.26 -7.24
N GLN A 42 -14.72 4.48 -8.28
CA GLN A 42 -15.04 3.06 -8.13
C GLN A 42 -13.81 2.25 -7.69
N LEU A 43 -12.62 2.59 -8.18
CA LEU A 43 -11.37 2.01 -7.68
C LEU A 43 -11.17 2.32 -6.19
N HIS A 44 -11.45 3.57 -5.78
CA HIS A 44 -11.33 4.03 -4.39
C HIS A 44 -12.28 3.30 -3.45
N GLN A 45 -13.57 3.24 -3.80
CA GLN A 45 -14.56 2.48 -3.03
C GLN A 45 -14.15 1.01 -2.87
N ARG A 46 -13.61 0.41 -3.94
CA ARG A 46 -13.21 -0.99 -3.92
C ARG A 46 -11.96 -1.23 -3.08
N TRP A 47 -10.94 -0.38 -3.18
CA TRP A 47 -9.74 -0.56 -2.38
C TRP A 47 -10.00 -0.30 -0.89
N LEU A 48 -10.91 0.61 -0.54
CA LEU A 48 -11.26 0.85 0.86
C LEU A 48 -12.02 -0.33 1.49
N SER A 49 -12.75 -1.11 0.69
CA SER A 49 -13.52 -2.26 1.16
C SER A 49 -12.77 -3.60 1.08
N ASP A 50 -11.85 -3.78 0.12
CA ASP A 50 -11.08 -5.02 -0.05
C ASP A 50 -9.58 -4.73 -0.26
N SER A 51 -8.76 -5.06 0.74
CA SER A 51 -7.32 -4.87 0.68
C SER A 51 -6.63 -5.62 -0.46
N ARG A 52 -7.22 -6.75 -0.92
CA ARG A 52 -6.66 -7.55 -2.03
C ARG A 52 -6.83 -6.86 -3.38
N PHE A 53 -7.72 -5.88 -3.46
CA PHE A 53 -7.96 -5.12 -4.68
C PHE A 53 -6.97 -3.96 -4.84
N VAL A 54 -6.28 -3.54 -3.78
CA VAL A 54 -5.34 -2.42 -3.83
C VAL A 54 -4.27 -2.60 -4.94
N PRO A 55 -3.59 -3.76 -5.07
CA PRO A 55 -2.60 -3.95 -6.14
C PRO A 55 -3.24 -4.01 -7.53
N ILE A 56 -4.49 -4.48 -7.63
CA ILE A 56 -5.25 -4.50 -8.89
C ILE A 56 -5.55 -3.06 -9.33
N ALA A 57 -6.02 -2.22 -8.42
CA ALA A 57 -6.28 -0.81 -8.69
C ALA A 57 -5.01 -0.08 -9.14
N ALA A 58 -3.89 -0.31 -8.45
CA ALA A 58 -2.60 0.24 -8.82
C ALA A 58 -2.19 -0.16 -10.26
N ASN A 59 -2.36 -1.44 -10.61
CA ASN A 59 -2.09 -1.95 -11.96
C ASN A 59 -3.01 -1.34 -13.02
N ILE A 60 -4.30 -1.12 -12.73
CA ILE A 60 -5.24 -0.44 -13.64
C ILE A 60 -4.78 0.98 -13.92
N VAL A 61 -4.40 1.74 -12.88
CA VAL A 61 -3.91 3.13 -13.03
C VAL A 61 -2.64 3.17 -13.89
N LEU A 62 -1.68 2.28 -13.63
CA LEU A 62 -0.46 2.19 -14.41
C LEU A 62 -0.73 1.79 -15.87
N TYR A 63 -1.63 0.83 -16.10
CA TYR A 63 -2.03 0.41 -17.43
C TYR A 63 -2.63 1.56 -18.24
N VAL A 64 -3.61 2.28 -17.66
CA VAL A 64 -4.25 3.43 -18.31
C VAL A 64 -3.20 4.46 -18.70
N ARG A 65 -2.28 4.79 -17.79
CA ARG A 65 -1.19 5.74 -18.05
C ARG A 65 -0.28 5.30 -19.20
N ARG A 66 0.06 4.01 -19.28
CA ARG A 66 0.89 3.44 -20.37
C ARG A 66 0.17 3.48 -21.72
N THR A 67 -1.13 3.22 -21.73
CA THR A 67 -1.95 3.26 -22.97
C THR A 67 -2.33 4.67 -23.42
N ASN A 68 -2.36 5.64 -22.50
CA ASN A 68 -2.59 7.04 -22.80
C ASN A 68 -1.57 7.93 -22.08
N PRO A 69 -0.33 8.05 -22.61
CA PRO A 69 0.75 8.84 -21.99
C PRO A 69 0.49 10.35 -21.90
N ASN A 70 -0.56 10.87 -22.53
CA ASN A 70 -0.98 12.27 -22.37
C ASN A 70 -2.17 12.42 -21.41
N GLY A 71 -2.86 11.33 -21.08
CA GLY A 71 -3.92 11.30 -20.09
C GLY A 71 -3.36 11.30 -18.67
N LEU A 72 -3.59 12.38 -17.94
CA LEU A 72 -3.24 12.49 -16.51
C LEU A 72 -4.46 12.43 -15.58
N THR A 73 -5.67 12.53 -16.12
CA THR A 73 -6.90 12.69 -15.33
C THR A 73 -7.08 11.58 -14.29
N LEU A 74 -7.00 10.31 -14.69
CA LEU A 74 -7.18 9.19 -13.75
C LEU A 74 -6.13 9.22 -12.63
N SER A 75 -4.85 9.38 -12.97
CA SER A 75 -3.76 9.46 -11.98
C SER A 75 -3.92 10.66 -11.04
N SER A 76 -4.36 11.81 -11.55
CA SER A 76 -4.64 13.00 -10.74
C SER A 76 -5.81 12.78 -9.78
N CYS A 77 -6.90 12.16 -10.24
CA CYS A 77 -8.06 11.85 -9.42
C CYS A 77 -7.70 10.82 -8.32
N VAL A 78 -6.95 9.78 -8.66
CA VAL A 78 -6.45 8.80 -7.69
C VAL A 78 -5.54 9.45 -6.65
N LEU A 79 -4.62 10.33 -7.06
CA LEU A 79 -3.77 11.06 -6.13
C LEU A 79 -4.61 11.94 -5.18
N ALA A 80 -5.60 12.65 -5.71
CA ALA A 80 -6.49 13.49 -4.91
C ALA A 80 -7.26 12.67 -3.87
N LEU A 81 -7.76 11.49 -4.24
CA LEU A 81 -8.46 10.57 -3.32
C LEU A 81 -7.53 10.05 -2.21
N LEU A 82 -6.30 9.63 -2.55
CA LEU A 82 -5.31 9.19 -1.56
C LEU A 82 -4.95 10.30 -0.56
N LEU A 83 -4.72 11.52 -1.06
CA LEU A 83 -4.41 12.66 -0.21
C LEU A 83 -5.62 13.10 0.63
N ASN A 84 -6.83 12.95 0.11
CA ASN A 84 -8.06 13.21 0.85
C ASN A 84 -8.26 12.19 1.99
N ASP A 85 -8.05 10.90 1.73
CA ASP A 85 -8.09 9.86 2.77
C ASP A 85 -7.05 10.16 3.87
N TYR A 86 -5.83 10.51 3.49
CA TYR A 86 -4.79 10.88 4.45
C TYR A 86 -5.16 12.14 5.25
N ARG A 87 -5.69 13.18 4.60
CA ARG A 87 -6.15 14.40 5.28
C ARG A 87 -7.21 14.09 6.33
N ASN A 88 -8.12 13.17 6.02
CA ASN A 88 -9.22 12.75 6.89
C ASN A 88 -8.93 11.46 7.68
N ARG A 89 -7.65 11.06 7.81
CA ARG A 89 -7.24 9.75 8.34
C ARG A 89 -7.78 9.41 9.73
N LEU A 90 -7.93 10.40 10.61
CA LEU A 90 -8.48 10.20 11.95
C LEU A 90 -9.96 9.84 11.89
N GLU A 91 -10.72 10.57 11.08
CA GLU A 91 -12.14 10.28 10.84
C GLU A 91 -12.31 8.92 10.15
N LEU A 92 -11.50 8.64 9.13
CA LEU A 92 -11.50 7.37 8.42
C LEU A 92 -11.27 6.19 9.39
N ARG A 93 -10.28 6.31 10.28
CA ARG A 93 -9.97 5.28 11.30
C ARG A 93 -11.09 5.12 12.31
N ASN A 94 -11.69 6.22 12.78
CA ASN A 94 -12.81 6.19 13.72
C ASN A 94 -14.05 5.54 13.12
N ASN A 95 -14.32 5.78 11.84
CA ASN A 95 -15.44 5.18 11.13
C ASN A 95 -15.19 3.69 10.83
N SER A 96 -13.97 3.35 10.42
CA SER A 96 -13.59 1.96 10.16
C SER A 96 -12.07 1.78 10.18
N THR A 97 -11.59 1.01 11.15
CA THR A 97 -10.17 0.60 11.21
C THR A 97 -9.77 -0.19 9.97
N LEU A 98 -10.67 -1.00 9.40
CA LEU A 98 -10.46 -1.70 8.14
C LEU A 98 -10.22 -0.73 6.97
N MET A 99 -11.07 0.28 6.81
CA MET A 99 -10.90 1.27 5.72
C MET A 99 -9.59 2.04 5.89
N PHE A 100 -9.22 2.40 7.12
CA PHE A 100 -7.94 3.03 7.39
C PHE A 100 -6.75 2.13 7.03
N ARG A 101 -6.75 0.85 7.45
CA ARG A 101 -5.70 -0.12 7.07
C ARG A 101 -5.58 -0.25 5.55
N ASN A 102 -6.71 -0.31 4.86
CA ASN A 102 -6.74 -0.45 3.41
C ASN A 102 -6.24 0.81 2.70
N SER A 103 -6.62 1.99 3.18
CA SER A 103 -6.10 3.27 2.69
C SER A 103 -4.60 3.40 2.93
N ALA A 104 -4.10 2.97 4.11
CA ALA A 104 -2.68 2.92 4.39
C ALA A 104 -1.95 2.03 3.38
N LYS A 105 -2.42 0.80 3.14
CA LYS A 105 -1.86 -0.09 2.09
C LYS A 105 -1.88 0.55 0.70
N ALA A 106 -2.96 1.25 0.35
CA ALA A 106 -3.09 1.95 -0.92
C ALA A 106 -2.02 3.02 -1.14
N LEU A 107 -1.57 3.72 -0.10
CA LEU A 107 -0.45 4.67 -0.22
C LEU A 107 0.83 3.99 -0.74
N PHE A 108 1.14 2.78 -0.28
CA PHE A 108 2.38 2.06 -0.67
C PHE A 108 2.29 1.51 -2.09
N GLU A 109 1.20 0.82 -2.42
CA GLU A 109 0.99 0.27 -3.77
C GLU A 109 0.94 1.39 -4.82
N MET A 110 0.27 2.50 -4.50
CA MET A 110 0.19 3.64 -5.41
C MET A 110 1.50 4.41 -5.48
N TYR A 111 2.29 4.51 -4.40
CA TYR A 111 3.63 5.09 -4.46
C TYR A 111 4.50 4.40 -5.52
N ALA A 112 4.51 3.06 -5.54
CA ALA A 112 5.26 2.29 -6.54
C ALA A 112 4.81 2.59 -7.99
N VAL A 113 3.52 2.85 -8.18
CA VAL A 113 2.98 3.29 -9.48
C VAL A 113 3.39 4.72 -9.79
N PHE A 114 3.20 5.66 -8.86
CA PHE A 114 3.51 7.08 -9.08
C PHE A 114 5.00 7.30 -9.33
N VAL A 115 5.91 6.51 -8.75
CA VAL A 115 7.34 6.59 -9.10
C VAL A 115 7.58 6.34 -10.60
N GLN A 116 6.82 5.41 -11.21
CA GLN A 116 6.91 5.13 -12.64
C GLN A 116 6.20 6.18 -13.51
N ILE A 117 5.16 6.84 -12.98
CA ILE A 117 4.41 7.88 -13.70
C ILE A 117 5.17 9.21 -13.65
N ASP A 118 5.49 9.66 -12.44
CA ASP A 118 6.20 10.90 -12.12
C ASP A 118 6.77 10.83 -10.69
N SER A 119 8.10 10.67 -10.60
CA SER A 119 8.81 10.58 -9.31
C SER A 119 8.70 11.84 -8.44
N CYS A 120 8.45 13.01 -9.01
CA CYS A 120 8.24 14.25 -8.25
C CYS A 120 6.87 14.21 -7.56
N VAL A 121 5.83 13.80 -8.28
CA VAL A 121 4.47 13.63 -7.73
C VAL A 121 4.46 12.55 -6.64
N ALA A 122 5.19 11.45 -6.82
CA ALA A 122 5.28 10.37 -5.84
C ALA A 122 5.78 10.84 -4.46
N LYS A 123 6.63 11.89 -4.39
CA LYS A 123 7.15 12.44 -3.13
C LYS A 123 6.04 12.96 -2.20
N CYS A 124 4.90 13.38 -2.76
CA CYS A 124 3.75 13.82 -1.98
C CYS A 124 3.17 12.70 -1.08
N LEU A 125 3.44 11.43 -1.38
CA LEU A 125 2.95 10.28 -0.61
C LEU A 125 3.91 9.85 0.52
N VAL A 126 5.17 10.29 0.51
CA VAL A 126 6.18 9.81 1.48
C VAL A 126 5.78 10.14 2.91
N LYS A 127 5.40 11.40 3.19
CA LYS A 127 4.93 11.79 4.53
C LYS A 127 3.66 11.02 4.93
N PRO A 128 2.60 10.95 4.10
CA PRO A 128 1.45 10.09 4.36
C PRO A 128 1.81 8.64 4.71
N MET A 129 2.72 8.00 3.97
CA MET A 129 3.13 6.62 4.23
C MET A 129 3.72 6.44 5.64
N PHE A 130 4.65 7.31 6.03
CA PHE A 130 5.29 7.21 7.36
C PHE A 130 4.35 7.54 8.51
N GLU A 131 3.49 8.56 8.36
CA GLU A 131 2.52 8.90 9.41
C GLU A 131 1.44 7.83 9.56
N SER A 132 0.99 7.20 8.48
CA SER A 132 0.06 6.07 8.55
C SER A 132 0.68 4.86 9.25
N LEU A 133 1.98 4.60 9.06
CA LEU A 133 2.71 3.56 9.82
C LEU A 133 2.77 3.88 11.30
N ASP A 134 3.07 5.13 11.67
CA ASP A 134 3.10 5.54 13.07
C ASP A 134 1.71 5.34 13.73
N MET A 135 0.62 5.69 13.02
CA MET A 135 -0.75 5.52 13.50
C MET A 135 -1.15 4.05 13.69
N LEU A 136 -0.72 3.14 12.81
CA LEU A 136 -0.99 1.70 12.96
C LEU A 136 -0.28 1.10 14.20
N ILE A 137 0.69 1.81 14.79
CA ILE A 137 1.49 1.37 15.96
C ILE A 137 1.11 2.16 17.22
N GLU A 138 0.11 3.02 17.19
CA GLU A 138 -0.39 3.75 18.37
C GLU A 138 -1.02 2.83 19.42
N ASN A 139 -1.03 3.23 20.69
CA ASN A 139 -1.33 2.35 21.85
C ASN A 139 -2.63 1.52 21.75
N ASP A 140 -3.61 2.01 21.02
CA ASP A 140 -4.90 1.38 20.73
C ASP A 140 -4.88 0.42 19.52
N SER A 141 -3.71 0.11 18.97
CA SER A 141 -3.55 -0.78 17.80
C SER A 141 -4.09 -2.19 18.05
N GLN A 142 -4.86 -2.68 17.07
CA GLN A 142 -5.38 -4.03 17.01
C GLN A 142 -4.37 -5.01 16.38
N SER A 143 -4.63 -6.32 16.44
CA SER A 143 -3.73 -7.33 15.88
C SER A 143 -3.55 -7.14 14.36
N GLU A 144 -4.66 -6.87 13.69
CA GLU A 144 -4.75 -6.71 12.24
C GLU A 144 -4.02 -5.44 11.75
N ASP A 145 -3.85 -4.43 12.61
CA ASP A 145 -3.04 -3.24 12.33
C ASP A 145 -1.55 -3.62 12.25
N LEU A 146 -1.09 -4.47 13.18
CA LEU A 146 0.28 -4.99 13.23
C LEU A 146 0.58 -5.96 12.10
N GLU A 147 -0.38 -6.82 11.75
CA GLU A 147 -0.30 -7.65 10.54
C GLU A 147 -0.17 -6.79 9.29
N THR A 148 -0.92 -5.69 9.22
CA THR A 148 -0.84 -4.73 8.10
C THR A 148 0.54 -4.10 7.99
N ILE A 149 1.14 -3.69 9.11
CA ILE A 149 2.52 -3.21 9.13
C ILE A 149 3.49 -4.29 8.68
N GLY A 150 3.33 -5.52 9.15
CA GLY A 150 4.17 -6.66 8.75
C GLY A 150 4.15 -6.88 7.25
N MET A 151 2.96 -6.91 6.65
CA MET A 151 2.80 -7.00 5.19
C MET A 151 3.45 -5.82 4.47
N ILE A 152 3.24 -4.59 4.94
CA ILE A 152 3.83 -3.40 4.30
C ILE A 152 5.36 -3.46 4.35
N LEU A 153 5.94 -3.84 5.49
CA LEU A 153 7.40 -3.93 5.63
C LEU A 153 7.99 -5.06 4.81
N GLU A 154 7.31 -6.21 4.73
CA GLU A 154 7.74 -7.33 3.90
C GLU A 154 7.79 -6.94 2.41
N HIS A 155 6.79 -6.20 1.92
CA HIS A 155 6.70 -5.86 0.49
C HIS A 155 7.42 -4.56 0.11
N HIS A 156 7.46 -3.57 1.02
CA HIS A 156 7.92 -2.20 0.75
C HIS A 156 9.06 -1.73 1.66
N GLY A 157 9.59 -2.58 2.53
CA GLY A 157 10.64 -2.21 3.51
C GLY A 157 11.90 -1.65 2.88
N GLY A 158 12.37 -2.23 1.76
CA GLY A 158 13.53 -1.72 1.02
C GLY A 158 13.32 -0.29 0.50
N THR A 159 12.16 -0.04 -0.11
CA THR A 159 11.75 1.29 -0.57
C THR A 159 11.71 2.28 0.59
N LEU A 160 11.15 1.89 1.73
CA LEU A 160 11.03 2.74 2.90
C LEU A 160 12.37 3.13 3.51
N VAL A 161 13.32 2.21 3.59
CA VAL A 161 14.67 2.51 4.09
C VAL A 161 15.42 3.45 3.15
N ASN A 162 15.27 3.25 1.83
CA ASN A 162 15.85 4.16 0.84
C ASN A 162 15.24 5.58 0.93
N LEU A 163 13.96 5.67 1.27
CA LEU A 163 13.27 6.95 1.48
C LEU A 163 13.71 7.63 2.78
N ASN A 164 13.72 6.91 3.90
CA ASN A 164 14.11 7.43 5.20
C ASN A 164 14.43 6.30 6.20
N SER A 165 15.70 5.88 6.26
CA SER A 165 16.17 4.84 7.18
C SER A 165 15.94 5.20 8.65
N TYR A 166 16.14 6.45 9.04
CA TYR A 166 15.96 6.92 10.42
C TYR A 166 14.52 6.73 10.92
N LEU A 167 13.52 7.05 10.09
CA LEU A 167 12.11 6.84 10.46
C LEU A 167 11.77 5.35 10.60
N ILE A 168 12.38 4.49 9.78
CA ILE A 168 12.22 3.04 9.90
C ILE A 168 12.88 2.50 11.17
N ASP A 169 14.10 2.92 11.50
CA ASP A 169 14.75 2.54 12.75
C ASP A 169 13.90 2.94 13.97
N ARG A 170 13.35 4.16 13.95
CA ARG A 170 12.43 4.63 14.99
C ARG A 170 11.16 3.78 15.07
N LEU A 171 10.58 3.43 13.92
CA LEU A 171 9.39 2.57 13.84
C LEU A 171 9.66 1.19 14.45
N ILE A 172 10.81 0.59 14.11
CA ILE A 172 11.26 -0.70 14.63
C ILE A 172 11.37 -0.67 16.16
N VAL A 173 11.99 0.38 16.70
CA VAL A 173 12.10 0.55 18.16
C VAL A 173 10.72 0.64 18.82
N LYS A 174 9.78 1.39 18.23
CA LYS A 174 8.40 1.47 18.74
C LYS A 174 7.69 0.11 18.74
N ILE A 175 7.79 -0.65 17.64
CA ILE A 175 7.21 -1.99 17.54
C ILE A 175 7.78 -2.91 18.62
N ARG A 176 9.11 -2.95 18.77
CA ARG A 176 9.80 -3.79 19.76
C ARG A 176 9.36 -3.44 21.19
N SER A 177 9.29 -2.15 21.52
CA SER A 177 8.85 -1.68 22.84
C SER A 177 7.42 -2.09 23.17
N LYS A 178 6.51 -2.05 22.20
CA LYS A 178 5.13 -2.53 22.36
C LYS A 178 5.04 -4.04 22.55
N ASN A 179 5.82 -4.79 21.79
CA ASN A 179 5.85 -6.25 21.89
C ASN A 179 6.41 -6.73 23.24
N LEU A 180 7.33 -5.96 23.85
CA LEU A 180 7.83 -6.22 25.19
C LEU A 180 6.76 -6.00 26.27
N LEU A 181 5.82 -5.06 26.08
CA LEU A 181 4.71 -4.78 27.01
C LEU A 181 3.57 -5.80 26.92
N ARG A 182 3.34 -6.46 25.77
CA ARG A 182 2.22 -7.41 25.54
C ARG A 182 2.57 -8.89 25.70
N ARG A 183 3.74 -9.23 26.25
CA ARG A 183 4.33 -10.58 26.35
C ARG A 183 3.57 -11.63 27.20
N SER A 184 2.32 -11.38 27.61
CA SER A 184 1.50 -12.30 28.41
C SER A 184 0.60 -13.25 27.59
N SER A 185 0.57 -13.17 26.26
CA SER A 185 -0.20 -14.11 25.41
C SER A 185 0.71 -14.80 24.38
N ASP A 186 0.58 -16.13 24.25
CA ASP A 186 1.43 -16.98 23.40
C ASP A 186 1.26 -16.72 21.90
N GLU A 187 0.13 -16.15 21.49
CA GLU A 187 -0.16 -15.70 20.12
C GLU A 187 0.83 -14.61 19.67
N TRP A 188 1.23 -13.74 20.62
CA TRP A 188 2.16 -12.64 20.37
C TRP A 188 3.59 -13.10 20.10
N LYS A 189 4.03 -14.23 20.66
CA LYS A 189 5.40 -14.73 20.42
C LYS A 189 5.61 -15.07 18.95
N ASN A 190 4.58 -15.60 18.28
CA ASN A 190 4.66 -15.99 16.87
C ASN A 190 4.64 -14.80 15.91
N GLN A 191 3.76 -13.80 16.11
CA GLN A 191 3.79 -12.56 15.31
C GLN A 191 5.07 -11.74 15.57
N THR A 192 5.56 -11.71 16.81
CA THR A 192 6.81 -11.01 17.13
C THR A 192 8.00 -11.69 16.48
N ASN A 193 8.04 -13.02 16.47
CA ASN A 193 9.06 -13.78 15.75
C ASN A 193 8.94 -13.59 14.24
N PHE A 194 7.72 -13.54 13.67
CA PHE A 194 7.52 -13.24 12.25
C PHE A 194 8.05 -11.86 11.88
N LEU A 195 7.63 -10.80 12.60
CA LEU A 195 8.13 -9.45 12.36
C LEU A 195 9.64 -9.39 12.57
N THR A 196 10.18 -10.00 13.63
CA THR A 196 11.62 -10.03 13.90
C THR A 196 12.39 -10.82 12.84
N CYS A 197 11.83 -11.90 12.29
CA CYS A 197 12.41 -12.68 11.20
C CYS A 197 12.37 -11.91 9.88
N GLN A 198 11.25 -11.24 9.57
CA GLN A 198 11.15 -10.35 8.40
C GLN A 198 12.12 -9.18 8.53
N PHE A 199 12.26 -8.60 9.73
CA PHE A 199 13.25 -7.58 10.03
C PHE A 199 14.68 -8.08 9.93
N LYS A 200 14.98 -9.29 10.42
CA LYS A 200 16.32 -9.86 10.34
C LYS A 200 16.69 -10.19 8.90
N ARG A 201 15.75 -10.75 8.13
CA ARG A 201 15.89 -10.98 6.70
C ARG A 201 16.13 -9.68 5.94
N PHE A 202 15.36 -8.64 6.29
CA PHE A 202 15.54 -7.29 5.78
C PHE A 202 16.93 -6.70 6.13
N GLU A 203 17.36 -6.78 7.39
CA GLU A 203 18.70 -6.33 7.82
C GLU A 203 19.83 -7.09 7.11
N ASP A 204 19.66 -8.40 6.91
CA ASP A 204 20.62 -9.25 6.23
C ASP A 204 20.72 -8.91 4.73
N GLU A 205 19.59 -8.68 4.04
CA GLU A 205 19.55 -8.23 2.65
C GLU A 205 20.24 -6.86 2.45
N GLN A 206 20.06 -5.93 3.38
CA GLN A 206 20.72 -4.62 3.35
C GLN A 206 22.25 -4.70 3.59
N ARG A 207 22.71 -5.68 4.39
CA ARG A 207 24.15 -5.91 4.62
C ARG A 207 24.85 -6.52 3.40
N HIS A 208 24.19 -7.45 2.71
CA HIS A 208 24.75 -8.10 1.53
C HIS A 208 24.81 -7.14 0.32
N GLY A 209 23.81 -6.27 0.12
CA GLY A 209 23.85 -5.25 -0.94
C GLY A 209 24.95 -4.18 -0.77
N LYS A 210 25.40 -3.94 0.47
CA LYS A 210 26.56 -3.06 0.75
C LYS A 210 27.92 -3.72 0.53
N THR A 211 27.98 -5.05 0.48
CA THR A 211 29.26 -5.76 0.30
C THR A 211 29.65 -5.84 -1.18
N GLU A 212 28.68 -5.89 -2.10
CA GLU A 212 28.94 -5.93 -3.55
C GLU A 212 29.36 -4.56 -4.13
N SER A 213 28.95 -3.46 -3.51
CA SER A 213 29.33 -2.09 -3.92
C SER A 213 30.74 -1.66 -3.51
N LEU A 214 31.46 -2.47 -2.73
CA LEU A 214 32.86 -2.25 -2.38
C LEU A 214 33.84 -3.11 -3.22
N SER A 215 33.35 -3.90 -4.18
CA SER A 215 34.18 -4.80 -5.01
C SER A 215 34.49 -4.31 -6.43
N TYR A 216 34.16 -3.07 -6.77
CA TYR A 216 34.67 -2.42 -7.98
C TYR A 216 35.39 -1.13 -7.59
N LYS A 217 36.68 -1.30 -7.25
CA LYS A 217 37.69 -0.25 -7.39
C LYS A 217 38.02 -0.06 -8.87
#